data_AF-A0A9P5JXR8-F1
#
_entry.id   AF-A0A9P5JXR8-F1
#
_cell.length_a   1.000
_cell.length_b   1.000
_cell.length_c   1.000
_cell.angle_alpha   90.00
_cell.angle_beta   90.00
_cell.angle_gamma   90.00
#
_symmetry.space_group_name_H-M   'P 1'
#
loop_
_entity.id
_entity.type
_entity.pdbx_description
1 polymer ?
#
loop_
_entity_poly.entity_id
_entity_poly.type
_entity_poly.pdbx_seq_one_letter_code
_entity_poly.pdbx_strand_id
1 'polypeptide(L)'
;MPPPSREEAEQAHYHLTSCVSSSRPPSDISVDGLISYMFGPWVAEVYFAYIFKGSIRQSLLCWDVPNWPGACFTSQGVLDAVAETSTCHVWEPKARLLDYDARNLEGTVVPQALWSPQSQGAVNKYVLDATLQFPIFFVRQNRTVGLPLHEAVEGPHGTLLGAQTYAPLGGQSTLHVRIQVRDLLYD
;
A
#
# COMPACT_ATOMS: atom_id res chain seq x y z
N MET A 1 -28.32 23.06 -27.88
CA MET A 1 -26.85 23.01 -28.07
C MET A 1 -26.55 21.79 -28.93
N PRO A 2 -25.75 21.92 -30.00
CA PRO A 2 -25.29 20.76 -30.75
C PRO A 2 -24.24 19.98 -29.91
N PRO A 3 -24.12 18.66 -30.10
CA PRO A 3 -23.05 17.89 -29.46
C PRO A 3 -21.68 18.28 -30.06
N PRO A 4 -20.59 18.22 -29.26
CA PRO A 4 -19.25 18.57 -29.72
C PRO A 4 -18.80 17.64 -30.85
N SER A 5 -17.95 18.18 -31.70
CA SER A 5 -17.47 17.50 -32.91
C SER A 5 -16.48 16.39 -32.57
N ARG A 6 -16.36 15.39 -33.46
CA ARG A 6 -15.53 14.20 -33.26
C ARG A 6 -14.04 14.50 -33.04
N GLU A 7 -13.57 15.66 -33.49
CA GLU A 7 -12.19 16.13 -33.27
C GLU A 7 -11.95 16.62 -31.82
N GLU A 8 -12.96 17.16 -31.14
CA GLU A 8 -12.86 17.54 -29.71
C GLU A 8 -12.84 16.32 -28.78
N ALA A 9 -13.42 15.19 -29.21
CA ALA A 9 -13.36 13.93 -28.48
C ALA A 9 -11.98 13.22 -28.60
N GLU A 10 -11.28 13.40 -29.73
CA GLU A 10 -9.93 12.84 -29.91
C GLU A 10 -8.86 13.68 -29.21
N GLN A 11 -9.07 14.99 -29.04
CA GLN A 11 -8.12 15.85 -28.32
C GLN A 11 -8.16 15.65 -26.78
N ALA A 12 -9.30 15.19 -26.24
CA ALA A 12 -9.40 14.76 -24.84
C ALA A 12 -8.63 13.45 -24.55
N HIS A 13 -8.31 12.65 -25.59
CA HIS A 13 -7.58 11.38 -25.45
C HIS A 13 -6.04 11.56 -25.41
N TYR A 14 -5.51 12.73 -25.78
CA TYR A 14 -4.07 12.99 -25.82
C TYR A 14 -3.53 13.84 -24.66
N HIS A 15 -4.35 14.19 -23.67
CA HIS A 15 -3.86 14.76 -22.40
C HIS A 15 -3.42 13.69 -21.39
N LEU A 16 -2.72 12.64 -21.87
CA LEU A 16 -1.70 11.98 -21.06
C LEU A 16 -0.48 12.91 -21.07
N THR A 17 -0.60 14.00 -20.32
CA THR A 17 0.46 14.99 -20.15
C THR A 17 1.64 14.30 -19.52
N SER A 18 2.61 13.94 -20.37
CA SER A 18 4.04 13.81 -20.12
C SER A 18 4.39 14.01 -18.65
N CYS A 19 4.40 12.90 -17.90
CA CYS A 19 5.01 12.90 -16.57
C CYS A 19 6.46 13.36 -16.74
N VAL A 20 6.83 14.41 -16.01
CA VAL A 20 8.20 14.90 -15.91
C VAL A 20 9.12 13.69 -15.75
N SER A 21 10.11 13.57 -16.63
CA SER A 21 11.09 12.50 -16.61
C SER A 21 11.85 12.55 -15.28
N SER A 22 11.33 11.82 -14.30
CA SER A 22 12.10 11.40 -13.14
C SER A 22 13.33 10.66 -13.68
N SER A 23 14.53 11.15 -13.37
CA SER A 23 15.80 10.50 -13.76
C SER A 23 16.04 9.18 -13.02
N ARG A 24 15.06 8.76 -12.19
CA ARG A 24 15.12 7.57 -11.37
C ARG A 24 14.69 6.35 -12.19
N PRO A 25 15.42 5.22 -12.11
CA PRO A 25 14.94 3.98 -12.71
C PRO A 25 13.58 3.61 -12.09
N PRO A 26 12.65 3.07 -12.90
CA PRO A 26 11.34 2.65 -12.42
C PRO A 26 11.50 1.65 -11.27
N SER A 27 10.73 1.84 -10.21
CA SER A 27 10.76 0.97 -9.02
C SER A 27 10.11 -0.38 -9.34
N ASP A 28 10.78 -1.48 -8.97
CA ASP A 28 10.15 -2.80 -8.94
C ASP A 28 9.58 -3.06 -7.55
N ILE A 29 8.26 -3.13 -7.39
CA ILE A 29 7.61 -3.36 -6.10
C ILE A 29 8.12 -4.64 -5.38
N SER A 30 8.53 -5.65 -6.16
CA SER A 30 9.01 -6.94 -5.66
C SER A 30 10.44 -6.87 -5.11
N VAL A 31 11.15 -5.77 -5.34
CA VAL A 31 12.56 -5.59 -4.94
C VAL A 31 12.74 -4.31 -4.13
N ASP A 32 12.24 -3.20 -4.64
CA ASP A 32 12.41 -1.86 -4.10
C ASP A 32 11.31 -1.47 -3.09
N GLY A 33 10.26 -2.28 -2.95
CA GLY A 33 9.13 -2.01 -2.05
C GLY A 33 9.45 -2.23 -0.57
N LEU A 34 8.76 -1.52 0.33
CA LEU A 34 8.85 -1.70 1.78
C LEU A 34 8.54 -3.14 2.19
N ILE A 35 7.53 -3.74 1.58
CA ILE A 35 7.14 -5.13 1.85
C ILE A 35 8.27 -6.09 1.46
N SER A 36 8.94 -5.82 0.33
CA SER A 36 10.09 -6.58 -0.14
C SER A 36 11.32 -6.43 0.75
N TYR A 37 11.57 -5.23 1.28
CA TYR A 37 12.62 -5.00 2.29
C TYR A 37 12.29 -5.67 3.64
N MET A 38 11.01 -5.73 4.00
CA MET A 38 10.56 -6.33 5.26
C MET A 38 10.63 -7.86 5.25
N PHE A 39 10.18 -8.51 4.18
CA PHE A 39 10.04 -9.97 4.12
C PHE A 39 11.04 -10.67 3.18
N GLY A 40 11.70 -9.91 2.31
CA GLY A 40 12.48 -10.42 1.18
C GLY A 40 11.64 -10.53 -0.10
N PRO A 41 12.26 -10.41 -1.31
CA PRO A 41 11.55 -10.38 -2.59
C PRO A 41 10.60 -11.54 -2.84
N TRP A 42 11.06 -12.77 -2.57
CA TRP A 42 10.27 -13.97 -2.81
C TRP A 42 9.02 -14.04 -1.91
N VAL A 43 9.16 -13.66 -0.64
CA VAL A 43 8.05 -13.67 0.32
C VAL A 43 7.07 -12.53 0.01
N ALA A 44 7.56 -11.39 -0.46
CA ALA A 44 6.72 -10.30 -0.93
C ALA A 44 5.86 -10.70 -2.14
N GLU A 45 6.40 -11.46 -3.10
CA GLU A 45 5.60 -12.01 -4.20
C GLU A 45 4.44 -12.89 -3.69
N VAL A 46 4.69 -13.74 -2.68
CA VAL A 46 3.64 -14.55 -2.04
C VAL A 46 2.59 -13.68 -1.33
N TYR A 47 3.04 -12.66 -0.59
CA TYR A 47 2.16 -11.70 0.07
C TYR A 47 1.20 -11.03 -0.93
N PHE A 48 1.74 -10.51 -2.04
CA PHE A 48 0.93 -9.89 -3.07
C PHE A 48 0.02 -10.90 -3.77
N ALA A 49 0.50 -12.14 -3.99
CA ALA A 49 -0.32 -13.20 -4.55
C ALA A 49 -1.56 -13.51 -3.70
N TYR A 50 -1.42 -13.43 -2.37
CA TYR A 50 -2.55 -13.61 -1.45
C TYR A 50 -3.54 -12.45 -1.52
N ILE A 51 -3.07 -11.21 -1.59
CA ILE A 51 -3.95 -10.03 -1.66
C ILE A 51 -4.70 -9.99 -3.00
N PHE A 52 -3.99 -10.16 -4.12
CA PHE A 52 -4.59 -10.06 -5.46
C PHE A 52 -5.27 -11.35 -5.93
N LYS A 53 -5.13 -12.46 -5.19
CA LYS A 53 -5.52 -13.81 -5.63
C LYS A 53 -4.94 -14.15 -7.01
N GLY A 54 -3.73 -13.65 -7.29
CA GLY A 54 -3.15 -13.68 -8.63
C GLY A 54 -1.77 -13.03 -8.66
N SER A 55 -1.18 -12.91 -9.85
CA SER A 55 0.16 -12.34 -9.98
C SER A 55 0.15 -10.81 -9.89
N ILE A 56 0.99 -10.24 -9.02
CA ILE A 56 1.19 -8.79 -8.97
C ILE A 56 1.73 -8.23 -10.29
N ARG A 57 2.46 -9.04 -11.06
CA ARG A 57 3.00 -8.64 -12.38
C ARG A 57 1.90 -8.40 -13.42
N GLN A 58 0.68 -8.88 -13.17
CA GLN A 58 -0.48 -8.63 -14.01
C GLN A 58 -1.35 -7.48 -13.48
N SER A 59 -0.97 -6.88 -12.34
CA SER A 59 -1.70 -5.77 -11.73
C SER A 59 -1.27 -4.43 -12.32
N LEU A 60 -2.23 -3.51 -12.45
CA LEU A 60 -1.95 -2.13 -12.87
C LEU A 60 -1.39 -1.34 -11.68
N LEU A 61 -0.07 -1.14 -11.67
CA LEU A 61 0.63 -0.39 -10.65
C LEU A 61 0.93 1.04 -11.13
N CYS A 62 0.82 1.99 -10.22
CA CYS A 62 1.12 3.39 -10.46
C CYS A 62 2.08 3.90 -9.38
N TRP A 63 3.28 4.29 -9.81
CA TRP A 63 4.30 4.94 -8.98
C TRP A 63 4.28 6.45 -9.20
N ASP A 64 4.93 7.18 -8.29
CA ASP A 64 5.14 8.63 -8.36
C ASP A 64 3.83 9.43 -8.49
N VAL A 65 2.80 8.97 -7.78
CA VAL A 65 1.52 9.67 -7.71
C VAL A 65 1.72 11.07 -7.10
N PRO A 66 1.14 12.13 -7.70
CA PRO A 66 1.29 13.49 -7.19
C PRO A 66 0.95 13.59 -5.70
N ASN A 67 1.81 14.26 -4.93
CA ASN A 67 1.72 14.41 -3.47
C ASN A 67 1.90 13.12 -2.65
N TRP A 68 2.30 12.02 -3.27
CA TRP A 68 2.60 10.75 -2.60
C TRP A 68 3.98 10.23 -3.05
N PRO A 69 5.06 10.88 -2.60
CA PRO A 69 6.41 10.54 -3.03
C PRO A 69 6.75 9.08 -2.69
N GLY A 70 7.19 8.33 -3.70
CA GLY A 70 7.57 6.93 -3.54
C GLY A 70 6.41 5.98 -3.22
N ALA A 71 5.16 6.41 -3.25
CA ALA A 71 4.04 5.50 -3.05
C ALA A 71 3.72 4.72 -4.34
N CYS A 72 3.37 3.45 -4.18
CA CYS A 72 2.78 2.62 -5.22
C CYS A 72 1.30 2.44 -4.95
N PHE A 73 0.49 2.71 -5.97
CA PHE A 73 -0.95 2.47 -5.95
C PHE A 73 -1.34 1.40 -6.95
N THR A 74 -2.48 0.75 -6.71
CA THR A 74 -3.13 -0.19 -7.64
C THR A 74 -4.59 0.18 -7.84
N SER A 75 -5.10 0.02 -9.06
CA SER A 75 -6.54 0.14 -9.36
C SER A 75 -7.29 -1.20 -9.26
N GLN A 76 -6.57 -2.29 -8.98
CA GLN A 76 -7.12 -3.64 -8.94
C GLN A 76 -7.79 -3.93 -7.59
N GLY A 77 -8.95 -4.62 -7.63
CA GLY A 77 -9.70 -4.99 -6.42
C GLY A 77 -10.89 -4.08 -6.09
N VAL A 78 -11.25 -3.14 -6.97
CA VAL A 78 -12.50 -2.36 -6.83
C VAL A 78 -13.63 -2.98 -7.65
N LEU A 79 -13.91 -4.24 -7.33
CA LEU A 79 -15.20 -4.87 -7.61
C LEU A 79 -15.93 -4.91 -6.26
N ASP A 80 -16.79 -3.91 -6.04
CA ASP A 80 -17.88 -3.93 -5.05
C ASP A 80 -17.53 -4.15 -3.57
N ALA A 81 -16.68 -3.30 -2.99
CA ALA A 81 -16.66 -3.08 -1.55
C ALA A 81 -17.14 -1.65 -1.23
N VAL A 82 -18.27 -1.61 -0.54
CA VAL A 82 -19.04 -0.47 0.00
C VAL A 82 -18.26 0.84 0.10
N ALA A 83 -18.90 1.90 -0.41
CA ALA A 83 -18.48 3.29 -0.30
C ALA A 83 -18.06 3.64 1.14
N GLU A 84 -16.76 3.84 1.35
CA GLU A 84 -16.26 4.58 2.50
C GLU A 84 -15.89 5.99 2.02
N THR A 85 -16.76 6.92 2.42
CA THR A 85 -16.59 8.36 2.34
C THR A 85 -15.25 8.78 2.94
N SER A 86 -14.37 9.36 2.12
CA SER A 86 -13.32 10.26 2.59
C SER A 86 -12.94 11.23 1.48
N THR A 87 -13.48 12.44 1.64
CA THR A 87 -13.18 13.62 0.84
C THR A 87 -11.75 14.10 1.12
N CYS A 88 -10.87 14.00 0.14
CA CYS A 88 -9.77 14.94 -0.04
C CYS A 88 -9.50 15.06 -1.55
N HIS A 89 -9.60 16.30 -2.04
CA HIS A 89 -9.80 16.65 -3.44
C HIS A 89 -8.63 16.28 -4.38
N VAL A 90 -9.00 15.69 -5.53
CA VAL A 90 -8.31 15.66 -6.85
C VAL A 90 -7.08 14.74 -6.99
N TRP A 91 -7.35 13.43 -6.93
CA TRP A 91 -7.03 12.45 -7.99
C TRP A 91 -8.02 11.29 -7.78
N GLU A 92 -9.17 11.30 -8.47
CA GLU A 92 -10.01 10.10 -8.54
C GLU A 92 -9.46 9.23 -9.67
N PRO A 93 -8.68 8.21 -9.29
CA PRO A 93 -9.12 6.88 -9.58
C PRO A 93 -9.32 6.12 -8.26
N LYS A 94 -10.13 5.07 -8.34
CA LYS A 94 -10.36 4.03 -7.34
C LYS A 94 -9.07 3.26 -7.00
N ALA A 95 -8.03 3.97 -6.57
CA ALA A 95 -6.69 3.45 -6.39
C ALA A 95 -6.46 3.19 -4.89
N ARG A 96 -5.87 2.05 -4.56
CA ARG A 96 -5.49 1.66 -3.21
C ARG A 96 -3.97 1.76 -3.07
N LEU A 97 -3.52 2.34 -1.97
CA LEU A 97 -2.10 2.34 -1.60
C LEU A 97 -1.67 0.90 -1.35
N LEU A 98 -0.61 0.46 -2.03
CA LEU A 98 -0.13 -0.91 -2.00
C LEU A 98 1.24 -1.01 -1.35
N ASP A 99 2.16 -0.09 -1.65
CA ASP A 99 3.51 -0.12 -1.06
C ASP A 99 4.18 1.25 -1.12
N TYR A 100 5.38 1.36 -0.55
CA TYR A 100 6.30 2.47 -0.78
C TYR A 100 7.66 1.99 -1.25
N ASP A 101 8.33 2.83 -2.05
CA ASP A 101 9.70 2.66 -2.47
C ASP A 101 10.63 2.90 -1.28
N ALA A 102 11.35 1.86 -0.89
CA ALA A 102 12.21 1.84 0.27
C ALA A 102 13.55 2.56 0.07
N ARG A 103 13.99 2.79 -1.18
CA ARG A 103 15.36 3.26 -1.46
C ARG A 103 15.63 4.68 -0.97
N ASN A 104 14.59 5.48 -0.75
CA ASN A 104 14.67 6.87 -0.31
C ASN A 104 14.01 7.10 1.07
N LEU A 105 13.82 6.04 1.86
CA LEU A 105 13.20 6.20 3.17
C LEU A 105 14.15 6.81 4.20
N GLU A 106 13.60 7.71 5.00
CA GLU A 106 14.24 8.18 6.21
C GLU A 106 14.04 7.14 7.33
N GLY A 107 15.01 6.24 7.49
CA GLY A 107 15.03 5.30 8.61
C GLY A 107 15.40 3.87 8.21
N THR A 108 15.03 2.92 9.07
CA THR A 108 15.33 1.50 8.89
C THR A 108 14.04 0.70 8.77
N VAL A 109 13.95 -0.13 7.72
CA VAL A 109 12.93 -1.15 7.60
C VAL A 109 13.34 -2.32 8.49
N VAL A 110 12.56 -2.61 9.52
CA VAL A 110 12.80 -3.75 10.39
C VAL A 110 12.32 -5.02 9.68
N PRO A 111 13.18 -6.02 9.43
CA PRO A 111 12.75 -7.27 8.83
C PRO A 111 11.70 -7.96 9.70
N GLN A 112 10.69 -8.54 9.06
CA GLN A 112 9.64 -9.32 9.72
C GLN A 112 9.46 -10.66 9.03
N ALA A 113 8.77 -11.58 9.69
CA ALA A 113 8.36 -12.85 9.09
C ALA A 113 6.89 -12.77 8.67
N LEU A 114 6.61 -13.13 7.42
CA LEU A 114 5.23 -13.24 6.96
C LEU A 114 4.58 -14.47 7.61
N TRP A 115 3.47 -14.26 8.31
CA TRP A 115 2.64 -15.38 8.72
C TRP A 115 2.06 -16.06 7.47
N SER A 116 2.24 -17.38 7.39
CA SER A 116 1.71 -18.18 6.29
C SER A 116 0.85 -19.33 6.84
N PRO A 117 -0.34 -19.60 6.25
CA PRO A 117 -1.15 -20.74 6.65
C PRO A 117 -0.40 -22.06 6.41
N GLN A 118 -0.44 -22.96 7.39
CA GLN A 118 0.34 -24.22 7.37
C GLN A 118 -0.44 -25.43 6.85
N SER A 119 -1.73 -25.28 6.55
CA SER A 119 -2.57 -26.37 6.04
C SER A 119 -3.46 -25.89 4.90
N GLN A 120 -3.88 -26.79 4.02
CA GLN A 120 -4.80 -26.44 2.92
C GLN A 120 -6.12 -25.87 3.45
N GLY A 121 -6.65 -26.41 4.56
CA GLY A 121 -7.85 -25.86 5.19
C GLY A 121 -7.66 -24.43 5.70
N ALA A 122 -6.47 -24.12 6.23
CA ALA A 122 -6.12 -22.75 6.64
C ALA A 122 -5.92 -21.83 5.44
N VAL A 123 -5.31 -22.32 4.34
CA VAL A 123 -5.19 -21.56 3.08
C VAL A 123 -6.57 -21.19 2.55
N ASN A 124 -7.50 -22.15 2.48
CA ASN A 124 -8.85 -21.89 2.00
C ASN A 124 -9.54 -20.85 2.89
N LYS A 125 -9.57 -21.09 4.20
CA LYS A 125 -10.27 -20.23 5.16
C LYS A 125 -9.70 -18.81 5.28
N TYR A 126 -8.38 -18.67 5.35
CA TYR A 126 -7.72 -17.40 5.69
C TYR A 126 -7.13 -16.68 4.49
N VAL A 127 -7.03 -17.34 3.34
CA VAL A 127 -6.55 -16.73 2.10
C VAL A 127 -7.63 -16.80 1.04
N LEU A 128 -8.00 -17.96 0.51
CA LEU A 128 -8.84 -18.03 -0.71
C LEU A 128 -10.26 -17.49 -0.49
N ASP A 129 -10.90 -17.92 0.60
CA ASP A 129 -12.29 -17.56 0.94
C ASP A 129 -12.38 -16.24 1.74
N ALA A 130 -11.23 -15.66 2.09
CA ALA A 130 -11.15 -14.41 2.85
C ALA A 130 -10.84 -13.20 1.96
N THR A 131 -11.51 -12.09 2.25
CA THR A 131 -11.13 -10.77 1.74
C THR A 131 -9.99 -10.22 2.57
N LEU A 132 -8.77 -10.28 2.03
CA LEU A 132 -7.59 -9.70 2.68
C LEU A 132 -7.58 -8.19 2.47
N GLN A 133 -7.27 -7.46 3.54
CA GLN A 133 -7.10 -6.01 3.48
C GLN A 133 -5.76 -5.64 2.85
N PHE A 134 -5.72 -4.48 2.20
CA PHE A 134 -4.47 -3.88 1.74
C PHE A 134 -3.58 -3.49 2.94
N PRO A 135 -2.25 -3.41 2.73
CA PRO A 135 -1.32 -3.01 3.78
C PRO A 135 -1.67 -1.61 4.33
N ILE A 136 -1.53 -1.48 5.64
CA ILE A 136 -1.73 -0.22 6.35
C ILE A 136 -0.36 0.38 6.65
N PHE A 137 -0.17 1.62 6.22
CA PHE A 137 1.05 2.39 6.46
C PHE A 137 0.76 3.53 7.42
N PHE A 138 1.66 3.77 8.36
CA PHE A 138 1.67 4.99 9.15
C PHE A 138 2.27 6.11 8.30
N VAL A 139 1.41 6.97 7.75
CA VAL A 139 1.83 8.09 6.90
C VAL A 139 1.67 9.37 7.69
N ARG A 140 2.69 10.22 7.71
CA ARG A 140 2.65 11.53 8.37
C ARG A 140 2.00 12.58 7.46
N GLN A 141 1.57 13.71 8.04
CA GLN A 141 0.95 14.82 7.30
C GLN A 141 1.87 15.39 6.18
N ASN A 142 3.18 15.34 6.39
CA ASN A 142 4.20 15.71 5.39
C ASN A 142 4.47 14.60 4.35
N ARG A 143 3.66 13.54 4.32
CA ARG A 143 3.72 12.41 3.38
C ARG A 143 4.93 11.48 3.53
N THR A 144 5.72 11.63 4.60
CA THR A 144 6.71 10.61 4.94
C THR A 144 6.02 9.39 5.56
N VAL A 145 6.57 8.20 5.31
CA VAL A 145 6.07 6.94 5.88
C VAL A 145 6.92 6.52 7.06
N GLY A 146 6.27 5.98 8.09
CA GLY A 146 6.88 5.55 9.33
C GLY A 146 6.71 6.56 10.47
N LEU A 147 7.16 6.14 11.66
CA LEU A 147 7.17 6.92 12.88
C LEU A 147 8.52 6.75 13.57
N PRO A 148 9.09 7.83 14.13
CA PRO A 148 10.19 7.69 15.08
C PRO A 148 9.77 6.81 16.26
N LEU A 149 10.68 5.96 16.75
CA LEU A 149 10.37 5.01 17.82
C LEU A 149 9.87 5.70 19.11
N HIS A 150 10.44 6.87 19.45
CA HIS A 150 9.99 7.63 20.62
C HIS A 150 8.54 8.12 20.46
N GLU A 151 8.16 8.65 19.28
CA GLU A 151 6.78 9.05 18.98
C GLU A 151 5.81 7.86 19.00
N ALA A 152 6.28 6.65 18.65
CA ALA A 152 5.47 5.43 18.70
C ALA A 152 5.16 4.97 20.13
N VAL A 153 6.01 5.30 21.11
CA VAL A 153 5.84 4.91 22.53
C VAL A 153 5.04 5.95 23.32
N GLU A 154 5.21 7.24 23.03
CA GLU A 154 4.70 8.34 23.86
C GLU A 154 3.20 8.69 23.63
N GLY A 155 2.62 8.29 22.49
CA GLY A 155 1.16 8.11 22.40
C GLY A 155 0.25 9.30 22.04
N PRO A 156 0.72 10.45 21.50
CA PRO A 156 -0.16 11.23 20.64
C PRO A 156 0.39 11.42 19.22
N HIS A 157 -0.19 10.69 18.27
CA HIS A 157 0.23 10.67 16.87
C HIS A 157 -0.43 11.77 16.03
N GLY A 158 -0.54 13.00 16.54
CA GLY A 158 -1.24 14.11 15.89
C GLY A 158 -0.73 14.45 14.48
N THR A 159 0.49 14.01 14.16
CA THR A 159 1.11 14.17 12.83
C THR A 159 0.75 13.07 11.85
N LEU A 160 0.03 12.01 12.24
CA LEU A 160 -0.41 10.98 11.30
C LEU A 160 -1.57 11.48 10.44
N LEU A 161 -1.49 11.17 9.16
CA LEU A 161 -2.60 11.29 8.23
C LEU A 161 -3.70 10.31 8.66
N GLY A 162 -4.91 10.84 8.90
CA GLY A 162 -6.03 10.01 9.37
C GLY A 162 -5.92 9.57 10.83
N ALA A 163 -5.16 10.27 11.68
CA ALA A 163 -4.98 9.92 13.11
C ALA A 163 -6.30 9.77 13.89
N GLN A 164 -7.37 10.44 13.45
CA GLN A 164 -8.71 10.42 14.06
C GLN A 164 -9.67 9.47 13.33
N THR A 165 -9.17 8.68 12.39
CA THR A 165 -9.94 7.73 11.59
C THR A 165 -9.58 6.32 12.05
N TYR A 166 -10.60 5.50 12.31
CA TYR A 166 -10.36 4.10 12.64
C TYR A 166 -9.74 3.38 11.45
N ALA A 167 -8.65 2.64 11.68
CA ALA A 167 -8.17 1.69 10.70
C ALA A 167 -9.26 0.64 10.42
N PRO A 168 -9.39 0.12 9.18
CA PRO A 168 -10.42 -0.84 8.78
C PRO A 168 -10.12 -2.26 9.31
N LEU A 169 -9.89 -2.37 10.62
CA LEU A 169 -9.55 -3.59 11.34
C LEU A 169 -10.74 -4.13 12.18
N GLY A 170 -11.77 -3.31 12.42
CA GLY A 170 -12.92 -3.66 13.24
C GLY A 170 -13.90 -4.63 12.55
N GLY A 171 -14.52 -5.52 13.32
CA GLY A 171 -15.55 -6.44 12.84
C GLY A 171 -15.06 -7.59 11.95
N GLN A 172 -13.75 -7.72 11.74
CA GLN A 172 -13.12 -8.75 10.92
C GLN A 172 -12.42 -9.80 11.79
N SER A 173 -12.23 -11.01 11.24
CA SER A 173 -11.39 -12.02 11.90
C SER A 173 -9.93 -11.58 11.86
N THR A 174 -9.43 -11.03 12.97
CA THR A 174 -8.04 -10.56 13.08
C THR A 174 -7.16 -11.62 13.74
N LEU A 175 -6.03 -11.95 13.09
CA LEU A 175 -4.93 -12.65 13.74
C LEU A 175 -3.96 -11.60 14.28
N HIS A 176 -3.86 -11.48 15.60
CA HIS A 176 -2.89 -10.60 16.24
C HIS A 176 -1.54 -11.32 16.35
N VAL A 177 -0.64 -11.05 15.41
CA VAL A 177 0.77 -11.44 15.54
C VAL A 177 1.52 -10.29 16.20
N ARG A 178 2.14 -10.53 17.37
CA ARG A 178 2.94 -9.53 18.09
C ARG A 178 4.42 -9.81 17.88
N ILE A 179 5.20 -8.74 17.70
CA ILE A 179 6.66 -8.79 17.76
C ILE A 179 7.06 -8.93 19.22
N GLN A 180 7.69 -10.05 19.60
CA GLN A 180 8.46 -10.11 20.84
C GLN A 180 9.86 -9.55 20.55
N VAL A 181 10.11 -8.32 20.98
CA VAL A 181 11.48 -7.82 21.09
C VAL A 181 12.08 -8.56 22.28
N ARG A 182 13.03 -9.46 22.02
CA ARG A 182 13.88 -9.98 23.10
C ARG A 182 14.92 -8.91 23.38
N ASP A 183 14.88 -8.34 24.58
CA ASP A 183 16.03 -7.59 25.08
C ASP A 183 17.23 -8.55 25.07
N LEU A 184 18.28 -8.16 24.34
CA LEU A 184 19.59 -8.77 24.51
C LEU A 184 20.09 -8.35 25.89
N LEU A 185 19.63 -9.06 26.92
CA LEU A 185 20.34 -9.14 28.19
C LEU A 185 21.69 -9.78 27.85
N TYR A 186 22.73 -8.95 27.89
CA TYR A 186 24.11 -9.41 27.91
C TYR A 186 24.31 -10.23 29.20
N ASP A 187 24.64 -11.51 29.05
CA ASP A 187 25.33 -12.31 30.08
C ASP A 187 26.85 -12.21 29.86
#